data_AF-A0A7X7GAA3-F1
#
_entry.id   AF-A0A7X7GAA3-F1
#
_cell.length_a   1.000
_cell.length_b   1.000
_cell.length_c   1.000
_cell.angle_alpha   90.00
_cell.angle_beta   90.00
_cell.angle_gamma   90.00
#
_symmetry.space_group_name_H-M   'P 1'
#
loop_
_entity.id
_entity.type
_entity.pdbx_description
1 polymer ?
#
loop_
_entity_poly.entity_id
_entity_poly.type
_entity_poly.pdbx_seq_one_letter_code
_entity_poly.pdbx_strand_id
1 'polypeptide(L)'
;MHTRRLVAAVSTLALAAVLVPAAAQADPTHTIAEVQGTDAATPLLGTTVTVQGVVTADHRGSGGYGGIYVQTAGSGGATDATPGASDGIFVFLNTRTTPA
;
A
#
# COMPACT_ATOMS: atom_id res chain seq x y z
N MET A 1 33.57 -13.97 54.15
CA MET A 1 32.23 -13.43 54.48
C MET A 1 32.21 -11.99 54.01
N HIS A 2 31.68 -11.66 52.83
CA HIS A 2 30.30 -11.17 52.64
C HIS A 2 29.77 -11.52 51.24
N THR A 3 28.48 -11.82 51.23
CA THR A 3 27.70 -12.54 50.20
C THR A 3 26.92 -11.60 49.27
N ARG A 4 26.49 -12.14 48.11
CA ARG A 4 25.23 -11.84 47.35
C ARG A 4 25.24 -10.63 46.39
N ARG A 5 24.57 -10.61 45.23
CA ARG A 5 23.58 -11.50 44.57
C ARG A 5 23.52 -11.12 43.07
N LEU A 6 23.41 -12.12 42.18
CA LEU A 6 23.01 -11.91 40.78
C LEU A 6 21.51 -11.56 40.72
N VAL A 7 21.13 -10.54 39.96
CA VAL A 7 19.73 -10.28 39.58
C VAL A 7 19.64 -10.44 38.07
N ALA A 8 19.03 -11.53 37.62
CA ALA A 8 18.61 -11.71 36.23
C ALA A 8 17.27 -10.97 36.05
N ALA A 9 17.25 -9.95 35.20
CA ALA A 9 16.01 -9.31 34.77
C ALA A 9 15.43 -10.09 33.59
N VAL A 10 14.34 -10.81 33.84
CA VAL A 10 13.49 -11.39 32.80
C VAL A 10 12.62 -10.26 32.26
N SER A 11 12.93 -9.76 31.06
CA SER A 11 12.10 -8.77 30.38
C SER A 11 11.03 -9.48 29.55
N THR A 12 9.78 -9.32 29.94
CA THR A 12 8.61 -9.78 29.18
C THR A 12 8.48 -8.99 27.88
N LEU A 13 8.49 -9.68 26.74
CA LEU A 13 8.14 -9.11 25.44
C LEU A 13 6.62 -8.86 25.41
N ALA A 14 6.20 -7.63 25.64
CA ALA A 14 4.81 -7.23 25.43
C ALA A 14 4.58 -7.09 23.91
N LEU A 15 3.78 -7.99 23.33
CA LEU A 15 3.34 -7.87 21.95
C LEU A 15 2.31 -6.74 21.87
N ALA A 16 2.74 -5.55 21.46
CA ALA A 16 1.84 -4.45 21.14
C ALA A 16 1.09 -4.80 19.85
N ALA A 17 -0.21 -5.09 19.96
CA ALA A 17 -1.08 -5.11 18.80
C ALA A 17 -1.20 -3.66 18.30
N VAL A 18 -0.39 -3.31 17.30
CA VAL A 18 -0.47 -2.03 16.59
C VAL A 18 -1.86 -1.95 15.95
N LEU A 19 -2.56 -0.83 16.14
CA LEU A 19 -3.79 -0.50 15.42
C LEU A 19 -3.43 -0.19 13.96
N VAL A 20 -3.08 -1.22 13.19
CA VAL A 20 -2.93 -1.11 11.75
C VAL A 20 -4.34 -0.94 11.17
N PRO A 21 -4.60 0.10 10.36
CA PRO A 21 -5.91 0.26 9.74
C PRO A 21 -6.26 -0.98 8.91
N ALA A 22 -7.52 -1.41 8.90
CA ALA A 22 -7.98 -2.63 8.22
C ALA A 22 -7.56 -2.71 6.74
N ALA A 23 -7.46 -1.55 6.06
CA ALA A 23 -6.98 -1.46 4.69
C ALA A 23 -5.51 -1.88 4.51
N ALA A 24 -4.68 -1.76 5.55
CA ALA A 24 -3.30 -2.23 5.56
C ALA A 24 -3.15 -3.69 6.04
N GLN A 25 -4.26 -4.35 6.39
CA GLN A 25 -4.29 -5.77 6.77
C GLN A 25 -4.96 -6.66 5.71
N ALA A 26 -5.55 -6.08 4.67
CA ALA A 26 -6.20 -6.84 3.62
C ALA A 26 -5.14 -7.40 2.65
N ASP A 27 -5.15 -8.71 2.48
CA ASP A 27 -4.28 -9.35 1.49
C ASP A 27 -4.70 -8.89 0.07
N PRO A 28 -3.73 -8.51 -0.79
CA PRO A 28 -4.03 -8.16 -2.16
C PRO A 28 -4.63 -9.37 -2.88
N THR A 29 -5.81 -9.18 -3.47
CA THR A 29 -6.48 -10.20 -4.27
C THR A 29 -5.96 -10.25 -5.70
N HIS A 30 -5.46 -9.12 -6.20
CA HIS A 30 -4.99 -8.92 -7.58
C HIS A 30 -3.85 -7.91 -7.59
N THR A 31 -2.99 -8.00 -8.60
CA THR A 31 -2.04 -6.95 -8.99
C THR A 31 -2.76 -5.80 -9.70
N ILE A 32 -2.13 -4.64 -9.79
CA ILE A 32 -2.71 -3.50 -10.52
C ILE A 32 -2.83 -3.83 -12.02
N ALA A 33 -1.85 -4.54 -12.59
CA ALA A 33 -1.88 -4.99 -13.97
C ALA A 33 -3.06 -5.93 -14.28
N GLU A 34 -3.38 -6.87 -13.39
CA GLU A 34 -4.56 -7.74 -13.55
C GLU A 34 -5.87 -6.93 -13.47
N VAL A 35 -5.92 -5.91 -12.62
CA VAL A 35 -7.08 -5.01 -12.52
C VAL A 35 -7.24 -4.17 -13.79
N GLN A 36 -6.16 -3.66 -14.36
CA GLN A 36 -6.23 -2.86 -15.59
C GLN A 36 -6.53 -3.74 -16.82
N GLY A 37 -5.89 -4.90 -16.92
CA GLY A 37 -5.85 -5.70 -18.14
C GLY A 37 -5.08 -4.98 -19.26
N THR A 38 -5.09 -5.57 -20.45
CA THR A 38 -4.41 -5.03 -21.64
C THR A 38 -5.34 -4.28 -22.59
N ASP A 39 -6.64 -4.30 -22.31
CA ASP A 39 -7.67 -3.69 -23.15
C ASP A 39 -8.15 -2.36 -22.58
N ALA A 40 -9.05 -1.68 -23.29
CA ALA A 40 -9.57 -0.37 -22.87
C ALA A 40 -10.42 -0.39 -21.59
N ALA A 41 -10.89 -1.57 -21.16
CA ALA A 41 -11.70 -1.74 -19.96
C ALA A 41 -11.14 -2.87 -19.09
N THR A 42 -11.35 -2.73 -17.78
CA THR A 42 -10.95 -3.77 -16.82
C THR A 42 -11.65 -5.11 -17.10
N PRO A 43 -10.93 -6.24 -17.02
CA PRO A 43 -11.55 -7.57 -17.09
C PRO A 43 -12.34 -7.93 -15.82
N LEU A 44 -12.23 -7.13 -14.75
CA LEU A 44 -12.81 -7.40 -13.42
C LEU A 44 -14.03 -6.51 -13.12
N LEU A 45 -14.71 -6.02 -14.17
CA LEU A 45 -15.86 -5.13 -14.06
C LEU A 45 -16.93 -5.70 -13.12
N GLY A 46 -17.42 -4.87 -12.18
CA GLY A 46 -18.42 -5.26 -11.19
C GLY A 46 -17.88 -6.08 -10.00
N THR A 47 -16.58 -6.36 -9.95
CA THR A 47 -15.95 -7.11 -8.85
C THR A 47 -15.29 -6.15 -7.86
N THR A 48 -15.39 -6.46 -6.56
CA THR A 48 -14.59 -5.77 -5.53
C THR A 48 -13.24 -6.46 -5.41
N VAL A 49 -12.16 -5.68 -5.54
CA VAL A 49 -10.78 -6.18 -5.47
C VAL A 49 -9.98 -5.37 -4.45
N THR A 50 -8.99 -6.02 -3.85
CA THR A 50 -7.93 -5.39 -3.05
C THR A 50 -6.63 -5.44 -3.83
N VAL A 51 -5.92 -4.32 -3.89
CA VAL A 51 -4.58 -4.20 -4.48
C VAL A 51 -3.62 -3.61 -3.45
N GLN A 52 -2.33 -3.92 -3.60
CA GLN A 52 -1.26 -3.30 -2.84
C GLN A 52 -0.30 -2.59 -3.80
N GLY A 53 0.18 -1.42 -3.40
CA GLY A 53 1.15 -0.65 -4.17
C GLY A 53 1.79 0.47 -3.38
N VAL A 54 2.67 1.21 -4.04
CA VAL A 54 3.35 2.38 -3.48
C VAL A 54 2.74 3.67 -4.05
N VAL A 55 2.55 4.67 -3.20
CA VAL A 55 2.11 5.99 -3.66
C VAL A 55 3.28 6.67 -4.36
N THR A 56 3.10 7.03 -5.64
CA THR A 56 4.16 7.66 -6.45
C THR A 56 3.91 9.14 -6.73
N ALA A 57 2.67 9.60 -6.60
CA ALA A 57 2.33 11.01 -6.66
C ALA A 57 1.08 11.32 -5.82
N ASP A 58 1.13 12.44 -5.10
CA ASP A 58 0.03 12.96 -4.30
C ASP A 58 -0.53 14.24 -4.93
N HIS A 59 -1.74 14.16 -5.49
CA HIS A 59 -2.45 15.27 -6.12
C HIS A 59 -3.62 15.77 -5.26
N ARG A 60 -3.57 15.54 -3.95
CA ARG A 60 -4.55 16.08 -3.01
C ARG A 60 -4.29 17.54 -2.64
N GLY A 61 -3.26 18.19 -3.18
CA GLY A 61 -3.01 19.61 -2.95
C GLY A 61 -4.01 20.55 -3.65
N SER A 62 -3.99 21.83 -3.27
CA SER A 62 -4.74 22.87 -3.99
C SER A 62 -4.31 22.91 -5.46
N GLY A 63 -5.28 22.94 -6.37
CA GLY A 63 -5.04 22.86 -7.81
C GLY A 63 -4.76 21.44 -8.36
N GLY A 64 -4.72 20.42 -7.49
CA GLY A 64 -4.59 19.02 -7.89
C GLY A 64 -5.92 18.35 -8.23
N TYR A 65 -5.84 17.08 -8.63
CA TYR A 65 -6.97 16.25 -9.06
C TYR A 65 -7.76 15.61 -7.91
N GLY A 66 -7.35 15.84 -6.66
CA GLY A 66 -8.06 15.35 -5.48
C GLY A 66 -7.87 13.85 -5.21
N GLY A 67 -6.69 13.32 -5.53
CA GLY A 67 -6.38 11.90 -5.40
C GLY A 67 -4.89 11.61 -5.44
N ILE A 68 -4.55 10.32 -5.57
CA ILE A 68 -3.17 9.82 -5.53
C ILE A 68 -2.93 8.84 -6.68
N TYR A 69 -1.69 8.73 -7.15
CA TYR A 69 -1.26 7.62 -8.00
C TYR A 69 -0.63 6.52 -7.15
N VAL A 70 -1.02 5.28 -7.43
CA VAL A 70 -0.49 4.07 -6.80
C VAL A 70 0.06 3.15 -7.88
N GLN A 71 1.30 2.69 -7.70
CA GLN A 71 1.99 1.79 -8.63
C GLN A 71 2.33 0.45 -7.97
N THR A 72 2.40 -0.62 -8.78
CA THR A 72 3.05 -1.88 -8.38
C THR A 72 4.49 -1.58 -7.94
N ALA A 73 4.90 -2.06 -6.77
CA ALA A 73 6.26 -1.82 -6.28
C ALA A 73 7.30 -2.43 -7.23
N GLY A 74 8.34 -1.67 -7.60
CA GLY A 74 9.39 -2.11 -8.52
C GLY A 74 9.06 -2.00 -10.01
N SER A 75 7.87 -1.49 -10.38
CA SER A 75 7.52 -1.17 -11.77
C SER A 75 8.23 0.08 -12.31
N GLY A 76 8.16 0.31 -13.62
CA GLY A 76 8.73 1.49 -14.29
C GLY A 76 10.23 1.42 -14.59
N GLY A 77 10.84 0.24 -14.40
CA GLY A 77 12.23 -0.03 -14.78
C GLY A 77 12.40 -0.34 -16.28
N ALA A 78 13.63 -0.69 -16.68
CA ALA A 78 13.94 -1.05 -18.08
C ALA A 78 13.24 -2.33 -18.55
N THR A 79 12.94 -3.25 -17.62
CA THR A 79 12.16 -4.46 -17.88
C THR A 79 10.75 -4.24 -17.40
N ASP A 80 9.78 -4.41 -18.29
CA ASP A 80 8.35 -4.44 -17.97
C ASP A 80 7.94 -5.88 -17.65
N ALA A 81 7.51 -6.12 -16.41
CA ALA A 81 7.06 -7.42 -15.94
C ALA A 81 5.62 -7.73 -16.36
N THR A 82 4.85 -6.72 -16.79
CA THR A 82 3.44 -6.83 -17.18
C THR A 82 3.17 -6.15 -18.53
N PRO A 83 3.79 -6.64 -19.63
CA PRO A 83 3.70 -5.98 -20.94
C PRO A 83 2.27 -5.73 -21.39
N GLY A 84 2.00 -4.47 -21.73
CA GLY A 84 0.70 -4.05 -22.28
C GLY A 84 -0.38 -3.78 -21.24
N ALA A 85 -0.15 -4.05 -19.96
CA ALA A 85 -1.03 -3.67 -18.87
C ALA A 85 -0.37 -2.58 -18.02
N SER A 86 -1.16 -1.62 -17.52
CA SER A 86 -0.63 -0.59 -16.63
C SER A 86 -0.37 -1.15 -15.24
N ASP A 87 0.82 -0.88 -14.70
CA ASP A 87 1.15 -1.08 -13.27
C ASP A 87 0.58 0.01 -12.35
N GLY A 88 -0.08 1.00 -12.94
CA GLY A 88 -0.52 2.22 -12.27
C GLY A 88 -2.01 2.45 -12.30
N ILE A 89 -2.54 2.95 -11.19
CA ILE A 89 -3.91 3.46 -11.07
C ILE A 89 -3.94 4.82 -10.37
N PHE A 90 -4.90 5.66 -10.76
CA PHE A 90 -5.28 6.84 -10.00
C PHE A 90 -6.44 6.52 -9.07
N VAL A 91 -6.28 6.84 -7.77
CA VAL A 91 -7.32 6.69 -6.75
C VAL A 91 -7.87 8.06 -6.42
N PHE A 92 -9.12 8.31 -6.83
CA PHE A 92 -9.83 9.53 -6.46
C PHE A 92 -10.30 9.44 -5.01
N LEU A 93 -9.94 10.43 -4.19
CA LEU A 93 -10.23 10.46 -2.75
C LEU A 93 -11.14 11.62 -2.35
N ASN A 94 -11.58 12.45 -3.32
CA ASN A 94 -12.38 13.66 -3.11
C ASN A 94 -11.81 14.59 -2.02
N THR A 95 -10.48 14.61 -1.85
CA THR A 95 -9.81 15.47 -0.88
C THR A 95 -8.78 16.34 -1.59
N ARG A 96 -8.89 17.65 -1.35
CA ARG A 96 -7.98 18.67 -1.89
C ARG A 96 -7.18 19.36 -0.77
N THR A 97 -7.03 18.66 0.34
CA THR A 97 -6.16 19.05 1.44
C THR A 97 -5.05 18.02 1.59
N THR A 98 -3.81 18.44 1.39
CA THR A 98 -2.64 17.64 1.76
C THR A 98 -2.59 17.54 3.29
N PRO A 99 -2.55 16.34 3.90
CA PRO A 99 -2.29 16.21 5.33
C PRO A 99 -0.95 16.89 5.67
N ALA A 100 -0.94 17.64 6.78
CA ALA A 100 0.27 18.30 7.29
C ALA A 100 1.33 17.30 7.77
#